data_AF-A0A448L9G3-F1
#
_entry.id   AF-A0A448L9G3-F1
#
_cell.length_a   1.000
_cell.length_b   1.000
_cell.length_c   1.000
_cell.angle_alpha   90.00
_cell.angle_beta   90.00
_cell.angle_gamma   90.00
#
_symmetry.space_group_name_H-M   'P 1'
#
loop_
_entity.id
_entity.type
_entity.pdbx_description
1 polymer ?
#
loop_
_entity_poly.entity_id
_entity_poly.type
_entity_poly.pdbx_seq_one_letter_code
_entity_poly.pdbx_strand_id
1 'polypeptide(L)'
;MGKLKYYSMTPNDKPEWLLRLQFEVSQHYAMRGIEDTPEDWLALQDFVDAFIRSLYTRRDIMVRSEVAADLLTEDGETRLLIKRNGKPLQVYYMQK
;
A
#
# COMPACT_ATOMS: atom_id res chain seq x y z
N MET A 1 -3.52 -9.66 -16.99
CA MET A 1 -3.61 -8.55 -16.01
C MET A 1 -4.00 -9.15 -14.67
N GLY A 2 -3.10 -9.09 -13.69
CA GLY A 2 -3.41 -9.49 -12.33
C GLY A 2 -4.34 -8.47 -11.68
N LYS A 3 -5.19 -8.92 -10.75
CA LYS A 3 -5.98 -7.97 -9.94
C LYS A 3 -5.19 -7.63 -8.69
N LEU A 4 -4.86 -6.36 -8.49
CA LEU A 4 -4.29 -5.90 -7.23
C LEU A 4 -5.32 -6.09 -6.13
N LYS A 5 -4.97 -6.93 -5.15
CA LYS A 5 -5.78 -7.17 -3.96
C LYS A 5 -4.96 -6.78 -2.74
N TYR A 6 -5.66 -6.61 -1.62
CA TYR A 6 -5.03 -6.35 -0.34
C TYR A 6 -5.74 -7.08 0.79
N TYR A 7 -5.01 -7.32 1.86
CA TYR A 7 -5.58 -7.72 3.15
C TYR A 7 -4.91 -6.91 4.27
N SER A 8 -5.66 -6.61 5.33
CA SER A 8 -5.18 -5.85 6.48
C SER A 8 -5.16 -6.73 7.73
N MET A 9 -4.17 -6.55 8.60
CA MET A 9 -4.05 -7.32 9.83
C MET A 9 -5.04 -6.85 10.91
N THR A 10 -5.55 -5.63 10.79
CA THR A 10 -6.57 -5.05 11.68
C THR A 10 -7.85 -4.73 10.91
N PRO A 11 -8.64 -5.74 10.49
CA PRO A 11 -9.79 -5.52 9.60
C PRO A 11 -10.87 -4.61 10.20
N ASN A 12 -11.09 -4.66 11.52
CA ASN A 12 -12.14 -3.92 12.23
C ASN A 12 -11.70 -2.57 12.81
N ASP A 13 -10.40 -2.30 12.87
CA ASP A 13 -9.82 -1.10 13.49
C ASP A 13 -8.76 -0.51 12.56
N LYS A 14 -9.19 -0.15 11.34
CA LYS A 14 -8.30 0.47 10.35
C LYS A 14 -8.20 1.96 10.65
N PRO A 15 -6.99 2.53 10.72
CA PRO A 15 -6.87 3.97 10.84
C PRO A 15 -7.38 4.66 9.56
N GLU A 16 -7.96 5.85 9.68
CA GLU A 16 -8.59 6.56 8.55
C GLU A 16 -7.63 6.77 7.38
N TRP A 17 -6.35 7.04 7.65
CA TRP A 17 -5.35 7.20 6.60
C TRP A 17 -5.14 5.91 5.79
N LEU A 18 -5.32 4.73 6.37
CA LEU A 18 -5.21 3.46 5.66
C LEU A 18 -6.40 3.26 4.73
N LEU A 19 -7.60 3.69 5.14
CA LEU A 19 -8.79 3.67 4.28
C LEU A 19 -8.62 4.63 3.09
N ARG A 20 -8.06 5.83 3.33
CA ARG A 20 -7.72 6.78 2.26
C ARG A 20 -6.71 6.18 1.29
N LEU A 21 -5.63 5.56 1.78
CA LEU A 21 -4.65 4.86 0.94
C LEU A 21 -5.30 3.79 0.06
N GLN A 22 -6.15 2.94 0.64
CA GLN A 22 -6.87 1.90 -0.10
C GLN A 22 -7.73 2.49 -1.21
N PHE A 23 -8.42 3.60 -0.93
CA PHE A 23 -9.24 4.29 -1.91
C PHE A 23 -8.40 4.88 -3.04
N GLU A 24 -7.30 5.58 -2.72
CA GLU A 24 -6.44 6.21 -3.72
C GLU A 24 -5.74 5.16 -4.62
N VAL A 25 -5.24 4.06 -4.04
CA VAL A 25 -4.71 2.94 -4.82
C VAL A 25 -5.80 2.34 -5.72
N SER A 26 -7.02 2.12 -5.19
CA SER A 26 -8.14 1.61 -5.99
C SER A 26 -8.47 2.53 -7.17
N GLN A 27 -8.54 3.84 -6.95
CA GLN A 27 -8.81 4.82 -8.01
C GLN A 27 -7.67 4.87 -9.05
N HIS A 28 -6.41 4.88 -8.61
CA HIS A 28 -5.26 4.96 -9.51
C HIS A 28 -5.17 3.75 -10.45
N TYR A 29 -5.44 2.55 -9.92
CA TYR A 29 -5.30 1.29 -10.67
C TYR A 29 -6.62 0.74 -11.23
N ALA A 30 -7.77 1.38 -10.98
CA ALA A 30 -9.07 0.94 -11.50
C ALA A 30 -9.14 0.91 -13.04
N MET A 31 -8.52 1.90 -13.70
CA MET A 31 -8.51 1.99 -15.17
C MET A 31 -7.19 1.54 -15.79
N ARG A 32 -6.06 1.89 -15.17
CA ARG A 32 -4.72 1.56 -15.68
C ARG A 32 -4.44 0.05 -15.62
N GLY A 33 -5.01 -0.64 -14.62
CA GLY A 33 -4.58 -1.98 -14.26
C GLY A 33 -3.15 -1.96 -13.71
N ILE A 34 -2.69 -3.13 -13.25
CA ILE A 34 -1.31 -3.33 -12.82
C ILE A 34 -0.88 -4.71 -13.30
N GLU A 35 0.36 -4.83 -13.75
CA GLU A 35 0.95 -6.11 -14.14
C GLU A 35 1.90 -6.62 -13.05
N ASP A 36 2.12 -7.94 -13.00
CA ASP A 36 3.05 -8.54 -12.05
C ASP A 36 4.49 -8.40 -12.56
N THR A 37 4.91 -7.15 -12.79
CA THR A 37 6.23 -6.77 -13.27
C THR A 37 6.97 -5.96 -12.20
N PRO A 38 8.32 -6.06 -12.12
CA PRO A 38 9.09 -5.26 -11.18
C PRO A 38 8.85 -3.75 -11.34
N GLU A 39 8.63 -3.28 -12.56
CA GLU A 39 8.40 -1.86 -12.88
C GLU A 39 7.06 -1.37 -12.30
N ASP A 40 5.99 -2.14 -12.46
CA ASP A 40 4.68 -1.82 -11.88
C ASP A 40 4.69 -1.88 -10.35
N TRP A 41 5.41 -2.85 -9.77
CA TRP A 41 5.59 -2.94 -8.32
C TRP A 41 6.36 -1.75 -7.74
N LEU A 42 7.42 -1.30 -8.42
CA LEU A 42 8.16 -0.10 -8.05
C LEU A 42 7.30 1.16 -8.20
N ALA A 43 6.50 1.26 -9.26
CA ALA A 43 5.56 2.38 -9.44
C ALA A 43 4.49 2.41 -8.34
N LEU A 44 3.98 1.24 -7.92
CA LEU A 44 3.07 1.13 -6.78
C LEU A 44 3.75 1.55 -5.47
N GLN A 45 4.98 1.10 -5.23
CA GLN A 45 5.74 1.51 -4.04
C GLN A 45 5.94 3.03 -4.01
N ASP A 46 6.39 3.64 -5.10
CA ASP A 46 6.61 5.09 -5.19
C ASP A 46 5.32 5.87 -4.95
N PHE A 47 4.20 5.43 -5.53
CA PHE A 47 2.88 6.02 -5.29
C PHE A 47 2.49 5.96 -3.81
N VAL A 48 2.69 4.81 -3.16
CA VAL A 48 2.39 4.62 -1.75
C VAL A 48 3.33 5.44 -0.86
N ASP A 49 4.62 5.50 -1.17
CA ASP A 49 5.60 6.31 -0.44
C ASP A 49 5.27 7.81 -0.53
N ALA A 50 4.84 8.28 -1.69
CA ALA A 50 4.36 9.65 -1.87
C ALA A 50 3.13 9.94 -0.99
N PHE A 51 2.18 9.00 -0.92
CA PHE A 51 1.05 9.10 0.00
C PHE A 51 1.50 9.15 1.47
N ILE A 52 2.39 8.25 1.89
CA ILE A 52 2.92 8.18 3.26
C ILE A 52 3.61 9.50 3.64
N ARG A 53 4.46 10.05 2.76
CA ARG A 53 5.09 11.36 2.97
C ARG A 53 4.05 12.46 3.16
N SER A 54 2.92 12.39 2.45
CA SER A 54 1.83 13.35 2.59
C SER A 54 1.14 13.28 3.96
N LEU A 55 1.14 12.12 4.63
CA LEU A 55 0.55 11.96 5.98
C LEU A 55 1.24 12.85 7.01
N TYR A 56 2.54 13.09 6.85
CA TYR A 56 3.35 13.89 7.78
C TYR A 56 3.36 15.38 7.46
N THR A 57 2.95 15.77 6.26
CA THR A 57 2.90 17.17 5.82
C THR A 57 1.49 17.76 5.92
N ARG A 58 0.45 16.93 5.84
CA ARG A 58 -0.94 17.33 5.97
C ARG A 58 -1.30 17.63 7.43
N ARG A 59 -1.88 18.82 7.66
CA ARG A 59 -2.35 19.25 8.98
C ARG A 59 -3.63 18.53 9.43
N ASP A 60 -4.38 17.93 8.51
CA ASP A 60 -5.64 17.22 8.80
C ASP A 60 -5.46 15.77 9.26
N ILE A 61 -4.24 15.23 9.24
CA ILE A 61 -3.97 13.84 9.63
C ILE A 61 -2.89 13.83 10.71
N MET A 62 -3.25 13.48 11.95
CA MET A 62 -2.30 13.32 13.04
C MET A 62 -1.75 11.89 13.09
N VAL A 63 -0.77 11.59 12.22
CA VAL A 63 -0.01 10.33 12.31
C VAL A 63 1.23 10.55 13.19
N ARG A 64 1.20 10.02 14.42
CA ARG A 64 2.37 10.01 15.34
C ARG A 64 3.22 8.74 15.24
N SER A 65 2.77 7.77 14.46
CA SER A 65 3.46 6.50 14.25
C SER A 65 4.37 6.58 13.03
N GLU A 66 5.43 5.79 13.02
CA GLU A 66 6.19 5.56 11.79
C GLU A 66 5.37 4.69 10.84
N VAL A 67 5.24 5.10 9.58
CA VAL A 67 4.55 4.36 8.52
C VAL A 67 5.52 4.25 7.35
N ALA A 68 5.65 3.05 6.79
CA ALA A 68 6.56 2.76 5.70
C ALA A 68 5.96 1.71 4.75
N ALA A 69 6.46 1.68 3.51
CA ALA A 69 6.12 0.66 2.53
C ALA A 69 7.38 -0.09 2.08
N ASP A 70 7.34 -1.42 2.10
CA ASP A 70 8.45 -2.29 1.70
C ASP A 70 7.98 -3.28 0.64
N LEU A 71 8.71 -3.37 -0.47
CA LEU A 71 8.57 -4.48 -1.41
C LEU A 71 9.26 -5.73 -0.86
N LEU A 72 8.55 -6.85 -0.92
CA LEU A 72 9.03 -8.17 -0.54
C LEU A 72 8.78 -9.12 -1.70
N THR A 73 9.84 -9.75 -2.19
CA THR A 73 9.74 -10.82 -3.20
C THR A 73 10.24 -12.11 -2.58
N GLU A 74 9.33 -13.06 -2.38
CA GLU A 74 9.63 -14.38 -1.83
C GLU A 74 8.98 -15.46 -2.71
N ASP A 75 9.70 -16.54 -2.98
CA ASP A 75 9.22 -17.69 -3.77
C ASP A 75 8.65 -17.31 -5.16
N GLY A 76 9.18 -16.24 -5.76
CA GLY A 76 8.69 -15.71 -7.04
C GLY A 76 7.40 -14.90 -6.95
N GLU A 77 6.88 -14.62 -5.75
CA GLU A 77 5.74 -13.74 -5.51
C GLU A 77 6.21 -12.40 -4.95
N THR A 78 5.87 -11.32 -5.64
CA THR A 78 6.12 -9.96 -5.16
C THR A 78 4.91 -9.41 -4.42
N ARG A 79 5.16 -8.74 -3.29
CA ARG A 79 4.14 -8.16 -2.42
C ARG A 79 4.62 -6.81 -1.91
N LEU A 80 3.69 -5.88 -1.69
CA LEU A 80 4.00 -4.60 -1.05
C LEU A 80 3.42 -4.59 0.37
N LEU A 81 4.27 -4.44 1.37
CA LEU A 81 3.93 -4.43 2.79
C LEU A 81 3.86 -2.99 3.28
N ILE A 82 2.68 -2.58 3.77
CA ILE A 82 2.51 -1.35 4.53
C ILE A 82 2.74 -1.67 6.00
N LYS A 83 3.72 -1.02 6.62
CA LYS A 83 4.08 -1.21 8.02
C LYS A 83 3.74 0.02 8.85
N ARG A 84 3.38 -0.21 10.11
CA ARG A 84 3.23 0.82 11.14
C ARG A 84 4.10 0.45 12.34
N ASN A 85 5.05 1.31 12.70
CA ASN A 85 6.08 1.07 13.72
C ASN A 85 6.80 -0.28 13.49
N GLY A 86 7.24 -0.52 12.26
CA GLY A 86 7.90 -1.76 11.84
C GLY A 86 7.02 -3.01 11.71
N LYS A 87 5.74 -2.97 12.11
CA LYS A 87 4.83 -4.12 12.05
C LYS A 87 3.95 -4.07 10.80
N PRO A 88 3.76 -5.19 10.06
CA PRO A 88 2.88 -5.21 8.89
C PRO A 88 1.44 -4.93 9.30
N LEU A 89 0.85 -3.93 8.65
CA LEU A 89 -0.53 -3.51 8.85
C LEU A 89 -1.41 -3.90 7.66
N GLN A 90 -0.85 -3.84 6.45
CA GLN A 90 -1.52 -4.22 5.22
C GLN A 90 -0.53 -4.78 4.22
N VAL A 91 -1.01 -5.72 3.39
CA VAL A 91 -0.23 -6.29 2.30
C VAL A 91 -1.04 -6.20 1.02
N TYR A 92 -0.41 -5.68 -0.02
CA TYR A 92 -0.88 -5.75 -1.39
C TYR A 92 -0.22 -6.93 -2.11
N TYR A 93 -1.01 -7.64 -2.92
CA TYR A 93 -0.56 -8.81 -3.68
C TYR A 93 -1.31 -8.89 -5.01
N MET A 94 -0.73 -9.58 -5.97
CA MET A 94 -1.39 -9.91 -7.22
C MET A 94 -2.23 -11.17 -7.04
N GLN A 95 -3.54 -11.05 -7.29
CA GLN A 95 -4.40 -12.22 -7.41
C GLN A 95 -4.24 -12.80 -8.82
N LYS A 96 -3.75 -14.04 -8.89
CA LYS A 96 -3.69 -14.88 -10.09
C LYS A 96 -5.08 -15.39 -10.47
#